data_AF-A0A7M3ZTV2-F1
#
_entry.id   AF-A0A7M3ZTV2-F1
#
_cell.length_a   1.000
_cell.length_b   1.000
_cell.length_c   1.000
_cell.angle_alpha   90.00
_cell.angle_beta   90.00
_cell.angle_gamma   90.00
#
_symmetry.space_group_name_H-M   'P 1'
#
loop_
_entity.id
_entity.type
_entity.pdbx_description
1 polymer ?
#
loop_
_entity_poly.entity_id
_entity_poly.type
_entity_poly.pdbx_seq_one_letter_code
_entity_poly.pdbx_strand_id
1 'polypeptide(L)'
;MIQLPDAQELSLDDETWARACRAASERRVDDVDLLAAQTTLSEAGRWDGVYVLSVMAGLETSVLIDADDRVFIDWGTAGQVTLQPPVGGRLPFKLWVHTHPRFAAYWSSTDTNSLSLGARILESAMVLGQPGPKHSNNRSMVAVEDTSMLGDAGPLSHWTDEEPVPWGEWYVQNNIATEEME
;
A
#
# COMPACT_ATOMS: atom_id res chain seq x y z
N MET A 1 -12.70 8.72 -9.15
CA MET A 1 -11.72 8.68 -10.25
C MET A 1 -10.41 9.11 -9.64
N ILE A 2 -9.38 8.25 -9.65
CA ILE A 2 -8.05 8.68 -9.22
C ILE A 2 -7.55 9.68 -10.27
N GLN A 3 -7.19 10.89 -9.84
CA GLN A 3 -6.51 11.83 -10.74
C GLN A 3 -5.11 11.28 -10.97
N LEU A 4 -4.59 11.40 -12.20
CA LEU A 4 -3.17 11.13 -12.41
C LEU A 4 -2.43 12.20 -11.60
N PRO A 5 -1.64 11.79 -10.60
CA PRO A 5 -0.90 12.77 -9.83
C PRO A 5 0.13 13.46 -10.73
N ASP A 6 0.50 14.70 -10.40
CA ASP A 6 1.57 15.37 -11.12
C ASP A 6 2.85 14.54 -10.99
N ALA A 7 3.34 14.05 -12.13
CA ALA A 7 4.55 13.24 -12.20
C ALA A 7 5.80 14.07 -11.83
N GLN A 8 5.73 15.41 -11.87
CA GLN A 8 6.86 16.29 -11.57
C GLN A 8 7.24 16.27 -10.08
N GLU A 9 6.33 15.87 -9.18
CA GLU A 9 6.63 15.69 -7.75
C GLU A 9 7.08 14.28 -7.40
N LEU A 10 7.06 13.35 -8.35
CA LEU A 10 7.67 12.05 -8.16
C LEU A 10 9.18 12.22 -8.27
N SER A 11 9.94 11.71 -7.31
CA SER A 11 11.39 11.54 -7.43
C SER A 11 11.78 10.43 -8.43
N LEU A 12 11.02 10.35 -9.53
CA LEU A 12 11.18 9.43 -10.66
C LEU A 12 11.25 10.27 -11.92
N ASP A 13 12.23 9.99 -12.78
CA ASP A 13 12.25 10.59 -14.10
C ASP A 13 11.13 10.00 -14.99
N ASP A 14 10.64 10.81 -15.93
CA ASP A 14 9.55 10.45 -16.84
C ASP A 14 9.83 9.16 -17.63
N GLU A 15 11.10 8.88 -17.94
CA GLU A 15 11.49 7.70 -18.71
C GLU A 15 11.31 6.44 -17.89
N THR A 16 11.82 6.43 -16.64
CA THR A 16 11.64 5.32 -15.69
C THR A 16 10.16 5.08 -15.41
N TRP A 17 9.36 6.13 -15.21
CA TRP A 17 7.92 6.00 -15.03
C TRP A 17 7.25 5.37 -16.25
N ALA A 18 7.56 5.84 -17.46
CA ALA A 18 7.00 5.29 -18.70
C ALA A 18 7.39 3.81 -18.90
N ARG A 19 8.63 3.43 -18.58
CA ARG A 19 9.09 2.03 -18.65
C ARG A 19 8.36 1.15 -17.62
N ALA A 20 8.19 1.62 -16.39
CA ALA A 20 7.43 0.94 -15.35
C ALA A 20 5.96 0.73 -15.74
N CYS A 21 5.29 1.77 -16.25
CA CYS A 21 3.90 1.68 -16.76
C CYS A 21 3.77 0.64 -17.87
N ARG A 22 4.72 0.62 -18.81
CA ARG A 22 4.75 -0.39 -19.89
C ARG A 22 4.94 -1.79 -19.32
N ALA A 23 5.91 -1.99 -18.43
CA ALA A 23 6.14 -3.29 -17.79
C ALA A 23 4.92 -3.78 -17.01
N ALA A 24 4.26 -2.90 -16.25
CA ALA A 24 3.04 -3.21 -15.52
C ALA A 24 1.91 -3.65 -16.47
N SER A 25 1.62 -2.87 -17.52
CA SER A 25 0.55 -3.23 -18.49
C SER A 25 0.82 -4.54 -19.24
N GLU A 26 2.08 -4.90 -19.44
CA GLU A 26 2.51 -6.19 -20.00
C GLU A 26 2.61 -7.32 -18.95
N ARG A 27 2.31 -7.03 -17.67
CA ARG A 27 2.42 -7.93 -16.51
C ARG A 27 3.82 -8.50 -16.27
N ARG A 28 4.87 -7.74 -16.63
CA ARG A 28 6.26 -8.08 -16.35
C ARG A 28 6.63 -7.59 -14.95
N VAL A 29 6.08 -8.24 -13.92
CA VAL A 29 6.19 -7.83 -12.51
C VAL A 29 7.61 -7.89 -11.94
N ASP A 30 8.48 -8.71 -12.53
CA ASP A 30 9.90 -8.82 -12.15
C ASP A 30 10.80 -7.84 -12.94
N ASP A 31 10.21 -6.93 -13.72
CA ASP A 31 10.97 -5.95 -14.49
C ASP A 31 11.68 -4.93 -13.57
N VAL A 32 12.93 -4.63 -13.90
CA VAL A 32 13.80 -3.79 -13.08
C VAL A 32 13.29 -2.34 -12.97
N ASP A 33 12.73 -1.77 -14.04
CA ASP A 33 12.19 -0.41 -14.01
C ASP A 33 10.90 -0.36 -13.19
N LEU A 34 10.06 -1.39 -13.28
CA LEU A 34 8.85 -1.50 -12.47
C LEU A 34 9.17 -1.59 -10.97
N LEU A 35 10.09 -2.47 -10.59
CA LEU A 35 10.50 -2.64 -9.19
C LEU A 35 11.19 -1.38 -8.65
N ALA A 36 12.04 -0.73 -9.46
CA ALA A 36 12.69 0.53 -9.09
C ALA A 36 11.68 1.67 -8.89
N ALA A 37 10.71 1.80 -9.81
CA ALA A 37 9.64 2.79 -9.69
C ALA A 37 8.80 2.55 -8.43
N GLN A 38 8.35 1.32 -8.20
CA GLN A 38 7.54 0.98 -7.04
C GLN A 38 8.31 1.16 -5.72
N THR A 39 9.60 0.86 -5.69
CA THR A 39 10.47 1.13 -4.52
C THR A 39 10.51 2.62 -4.23
N THR A 40 10.84 3.43 -5.23
CA THR A 40 10.93 4.90 -5.10
C THR A 40 9.60 5.50 -4.65
N LEU A 41 8.49 5.03 -5.20
CA LEU A 41 7.14 5.45 -4.80
C LEU A 41 6.84 5.10 -3.34
N SER A 42 7.21 3.89 -2.92
CA SER A 42 6.99 3.42 -1.54
C SER A 42 7.80 4.23 -0.53
N GLU A 43 9.07 4.50 -0.84
CA GLU A 43 9.96 5.35 -0.02
C GLU A 43 9.42 6.78 0.11
N ALA A 44 8.81 7.30 -0.95
CA ALA A 44 8.20 8.63 -0.98
C ALA A 44 6.77 8.67 -0.40
N GLY A 45 6.19 7.55 0.04
CA GLY A 45 4.79 7.48 0.48
C GLY A 45 3.76 7.74 -0.62
N ARG A 46 4.16 7.62 -1.89
CA ARG A 46 3.34 7.84 -3.08
C ARG A 46 2.53 6.60 -3.45
N TRP A 47 1.63 6.24 -2.53
CA TRP A 47 0.75 5.08 -2.63
C TRP A 47 -0.23 5.15 -3.80
N ASP A 48 -0.56 6.36 -4.24
CA ASP A 48 -1.29 6.63 -5.47
C ASP A 48 -0.58 6.04 -6.70
N GLY A 49 0.73 6.26 -6.84
CA GLY A 49 1.53 5.69 -7.92
C GLY A 49 1.63 4.16 -7.83
N VAL A 50 1.83 3.61 -6.62
CA VAL A 50 1.85 2.15 -6.39
C VAL A 50 0.50 1.53 -6.82
N TYR A 51 -0.61 2.16 -6.44
CA TYR A 51 -1.93 1.71 -6.83
C TYR A 51 -2.16 1.77 -8.35
N VAL A 52 -1.70 2.85 -9.02
CA VAL A 52 -1.76 2.97 -10.49
C VAL A 52 -1.03 1.82 -11.18
N LEU A 53 0.20 1.48 -10.75
CA LEU A 53 0.95 0.35 -11.28
C LEU A 53 0.18 -0.97 -11.11
N SER A 54 -0.41 -1.20 -9.94
CA SER A 54 -1.24 -2.38 -9.67
C SER A 54 -2.49 -2.45 -10.54
N VAL A 55 -3.17 -1.33 -10.75
CA VAL A 55 -4.34 -1.24 -11.65
C VAL A 55 -3.95 -1.57 -13.10
N MET A 56 -2.83 -1.02 -13.59
CA MET A 56 -2.34 -1.30 -14.95
C MET A 56 -1.97 -2.77 -15.15
N ALA A 57 -1.31 -3.39 -14.18
CA ALA A 57 -1.02 -4.83 -14.23
C ALA A 57 -2.28 -5.69 -14.08
N GLY A 58 -3.30 -5.16 -13.39
CA GLY A 58 -4.47 -5.93 -12.99
C GLY A 58 -4.11 -7.06 -12.03
N LEU A 59 -3.07 -6.86 -11.22
CA LEU A 59 -2.52 -7.77 -10.22
C LEU A 59 -2.39 -7.04 -8.88
N GLU A 60 -2.53 -7.79 -7.79
CA GLU A 60 -2.27 -7.26 -6.45
C GLU A 60 -0.77 -7.16 -6.22
N THR A 61 -0.34 -6.13 -5.50
CA THR A 61 1.02 -6.01 -5.02
C THR A 61 1.02 -5.72 -3.53
N SER A 62 2.04 -6.22 -2.84
CA SER A 62 2.31 -5.93 -1.44
C SER A 62 3.66 -5.24 -1.30
N VAL A 63 3.71 -4.25 -0.42
CA VAL A 63 4.90 -3.54 0.00
C VAL A 63 5.03 -3.71 1.51
N LEU A 64 6.17 -4.17 1.98
CA LEU A 64 6.51 -4.23 3.40
C LEU A 64 7.71 -3.34 3.67
N ILE A 65 7.59 -2.45 4.66
CA ILE A 65 8.67 -1.57 5.13
C ILE A 65 9.12 -2.03 6.50
N ASP A 66 10.40 -2.31 6.64
CA ASP A 66 10.99 -2.78 7.90
C ASP A 66 11.49 -1.65 8.81
N ALA A 67 12.02 -2.01 9.99
CA ALA A 67 12.52 -1.03 10.95
C ALA A 67 13.70 -0.18 10.43
N ASP A 68 14.45 -0.68 9.45
CA ASP A 68 15.59 0.00 8.82
C ASP A 68 15.18 0.73 7.51
N ASP A 69 13.87 0.93 7.29
CA ASP A 69 13.30 1.57 6.09
C ASP A 69 13.56 0.81 4.78
N ARG A 70 13.83 -0.50 4.87
CA ARG A 70 13.98 -1.33 3.67
C ARG A 70 12.61 -1.71 3.11
N VAL A 71 12.46 -1.52 1.80
CA VAL A 71 11.26 -1.84 1.03
C VAL A 71 11.37 -3.25 0.45
N PHE A 72 10.32 -4.05 0.66
CA PHE A 72 10.17 -5.38 0.09
C PHE A 72 8.86 -5.47 -0.69
N ILE A 73 8.93 -5.92 -1.94
CA ILE A 73 7.81 -5.93 -2.88
C ILE A 73 7.46 -7.37 -3.25
N ASP A 74 6.17 -7.68 -3.29
CA ASP A 74 5.62 -8.92 -3.81
C ASP A 74 4.45 -8.64 -4.77
N TRP A 75 4.21 -9.56 -5.71
CA TRP A 75 3.13 -9.47 -6.70
C TRP A 75 2.37 -10.79 -6.78
N GLY A 76 1.04 -10.71 -6.82
CA GLY A 76 0.20 -11.89 -6.83
C GLY A 76 -1.16 -11.67 -7.48
N THR A 77 -1.90 -12.78 -7.62
CA THR A 77 -3.30 -12.73 -8.04
C THR A 77 -4.20 -12.45 -6.83
N ALA A 78 -5.46 -12.10 -7.10
CA ALA A 78 -6.39 -11.63 -6.09
C ALA A 78 -6.52 -12.60 -4.89
N GLY A 79 -6.30 -12.09 -3.68
CA GLY A 79 -6.39 -12.85 -2.44
C GLY A 79 -5.24 -13.82 -2.17
N GLN A 80 -4.17 -13.77 -2.97
CA GLN A 80 -2.95 -14.57 -2.76
C GLN A 80 -1.81 -13.78 -2.13
N VAL A 81 -1.89 -12.45 -2.14
CA VAL A 81 -0.85 -11.60 -1.56
C VAL A 81 -1.06 -11.53 -0.05
N THR A 82 -0.10 -12.06 0.70
CA THR A 82 -0.12 -12.12 2.16
C THR A 82 1.04 -11.33 2.74
N LEU A 83 0.95 -10.99 4.03
CA LEU A 83 2.13 -10.52 4.75
C LEU A 83 3.18 -11.63 4.78
N GLN A 84 4.25 -11.45 4.01
CA GLN A 84 5.39 -12.38 3.98
C GLN A 84 6.65 -11.66 4.49
N PRO A 85 6.97 -11.79 5.79
CA PRO A 85 8.22 -11.27 6.33
C PRO A 85 9.43 -11.82 5.56
N PRO A 86 10.22 -10.95 4.90
CA PRO A 86 11.35 -11.36 4.11
C PRO A 86 12.50 -11.84 5.01
N VAL A 87 13.28 -12.80 4.52
CA VAL A 87 14.51 -13.20 5.19
C VAL A 87 15.45 -11.99 5.27
N GLY A 88 15.84 -11.62 6.49
CA GLY A 88 16.73 -10.49 6.74
C GLY A 88 16.03 -9.14 6.99
N GLY A 89 14.69 -9.10 6.98
CA GLY A 89 13.94 -7.90 7.41
C GLY A 89 14.04 -7.65 8.91
N ARG A 90 14.11 -6.37 9.30
CA ARG A 90 14.24 -5.96 10.70
C ARG A 90 12.89 -5.67 11.35
N LEU A 91 12.64 -6.30 12.50
CA LEU A 91 11.43 -6.07 13.30
C LEU A 91 11.57 -4.89 14.30
N PRO A 92 10.45 -4.26 14.69
CA PRO A 92 9.11 -4.42 14.12
C PRO A 92 9.03 -3.82 12.70
N PHE A 93 8.18 -4.39 11.84
CA PHE A 93 7.85 -3.79 10.55
C PHE A 93 7.01 -2.54 10.76
N LYS A 94 7.35 -1.46 10.05
CA LYS A 94 6.68 -0.16 10.17
C LYS A 94 5.34 -0.15 9.46
N LEU A 95 5.31 -0.68 8.23
CA LEU A 95 4.14 -0.58 7.37
C LEU A 95 4.04 -1.76 6.41
N TRP A 96 2.83 -2.30 6.27
CA TRP A 96 2.46 -3.24 5.22
C TRP A 96 1.36 -2.64 4.36
N VAL A 97 1.59 -2.50 3.06
CA VAL A 97 0.61 -1.97 2.10
C VAL A 97 0.28 -3.06 1.11
N HIS A 98 -1.00 -3.29 0.81
CA HIS A 98 -1.39 -4.11 -0.33
C HIS A 98 -2.47 -3.46 -1.17
N THR A 99 -2.65 -3.92 -2.41
CA THR A 99 -3.58 -3.31 -3.36
C THR A 99 -4.75 -4.24 -3.71
N HIS A 100 -5.92 -3.63 -3.92
CA HIS A 100 -7.10 -4.22 -4.55
C HIS A 100 -7.38 -3.48 -5.87
N PRO A 101 -6.74 -3.84 -6.99
CA PRO A 101 -6.83 -3.09 -8.26
C PRO A 101 -8.22 -3.09 -8.90
N ARG A 102 -9.08 -4.06 -8.53
CA ARG A 102 -10.44 -4.21 -9.09
C ARG A 102 -11.56 -4.06 -8.07
N PHE A 103 -11.23 -3.77 -6.81
CA PHE A 103 -12.20 -3.78 -5.73
C PHE A 103 -12.06 -2.54 -4.84
N ALA A 104 -13.00 -2.39 -3.91
CA ALA A 104 -12.91 -1.38 -2.89
C ALA A 104 -11.72 -1.65 -1.95
N ALA A 105 -11.25 -0.62 -1.25
CA ALA A 105 -10.35 -0.79 -0.13
C ALA A 105 -11.13 -1.35 1.07
N TYR A 106 -10.96 -2.63 1.35
CA TYR A 106 -11.55 -3.33 2.49
C TYR A 106 -10.58 -4.38 2.99
N TRP A 107 -10.70 -4.78 4.26
CA TRP A 107 -9.92 -5.87 4.81
C TRP A 107 -10.56 -7.22 4.47
N SER A 108 -9.95 -7.96 3.54
CA SER A 108 -10.37 -9.31 3.15
C SER A 108 -10.07 -10.36 4.25
N SER A 109 -10.55 -11.59 4.07
CA SER A 109 -10.17 -12.70 4.95
C SER A 109 -8.66 -12.99 4.91
N THR A 110 -8.02 -12.79 3.76
CA THR A 110 -6.57 -12.96 3.59
C THR A 110 -5.82 -11.88 4.36
N ASP A 111 -6.34 -10.66 4.32
CA ASP A 111 -5.70 -9.50 4.96
C ASP A 111 -5.86 -9.59 6.48
N THR A 112 -7.07 -9.86 6.97
CA THR A 112 -7.33 -10.03 8.41
C THR A 112 -6.55 -11.21 9.00
N ASN A 113 -6.36 -12.30 8.25
CA ASN A 113 -5.47 -13.38 8.67
C ASN A 113 -4.00 -12.90 8.74
N SER A 114 -3.54 -12.14 7.75
CA SER A 114 -2.19 -11.54 7.73
C SER A 114 -1.96 -10.60 8.92
N LEU A 115 -2.90 -9.70 9.20
CA LEU A 115 -2.86 -8.78 10.36
C LEU A 115 -2.91 -9.53 11.70
N SER A 116 -3.68 -10.62 11.77
CA SER A 116 -3.72 -11.47 12.98
C SER A 116 -2.35 -12.06 13.30
N LEU A 117 -1.63 -12.54 12.27
CA LEU A 117 -0.26 -13.06 12.40
C LEU A 117 0.74 -11.93 12.67
N GLY A 118 0.53 -10.76 12.05
CA GLY A 118 1.36 -9.57 12.16
C GLY A 118 1.19 -8.77 13.47
N ALA A 119 0.18 -9.06 14.30
CA ALA A 119 -0.20 -8.24 15.45
C ALA A 119 0.91 -7.99 16.49
N ARG A 120 1.99 -8.77 16.48
CA ARG A 120 3.16 -8.61 17.37
C ARG A 120 4.42 -8.13 16.68
N ILE A 121 4.37 -7.90 15.37
CA ILE A 121 5.55 -7.55 14.57
C ILE A 121 5.31 -6.44 13.55
N LEU A 122 4.08 -5.93 13.39
CA LEU A 122 3.72 -4.92 12.40
C LEU A 122 2.98 -3.76 13.08
N GLU A 123 3.45 -2.53 12.83
CA GLU A 123 2.94 -1.31 13.45
C GLU A 123 1.69 -0.77 12.74
N SER A 124 1.67 -0.77 11.41
CA SER A 124 0.57 -0.24 10.61
C SER A 124 0.37 -1.02 9.31
N ALA A 125 -0.83 -0.92 8.77
CA ALA A 125 -1.19 -1.53 7.50
C ALA A 125 -2.11 -0.64 6.67
N MET A 126 -2.05 -0.80 5.34
CA MET A 126 -2.92 -0.09 4.39
C MET A 126 -3.43 -1.02 3.29
N VAL A 127 -4.70 -0.86 2.90
CA VAL A 127 -5.26 -1.43 1.67
C VAL A 127 -5.54 -0.31 0.68
N LEU A 128 -4.96 -0.40 -0.51
CA LEU A 128 -5.19 0.57 -1.58
C LEU A 128 -6.30 0.06 -2.51
N GLY A 129 -7.36 0.83 -2.69
CA GLY A 129 -8.50 0.47 -3.53
C GLY A 129 -9.34 1.69 -3.87
N GLN A 130 -10.57 1.47 -4.33
CA GLN A 130 -11.58 2.54 -4.40
C GLN A 130 -12.31 2.67 -3.05
N PRO A 131 -12.69 3.89 -2.59
CA PRO A 131 -12.43 5.19 -3.21
C PRO A 131 -11.03 5.75 -2.91
N GLY A 132 -10.25 5.09 -2.06
CA GLY A 132 -8.88 5.43 -1.70
C GLY A 132 -8.31 4.50 -0.64
N PRO A 133 -7.19 4.85 0.02
CA PRO A 133 -6.55 3.97 1.00
C PRO A 133 -7.39 3.77 2.27
N LYS A 134 -7.48 2.54 2.73
CA LYS A 134 -8.00 2.17 4.07
C LYS A 134 -6.83 1.85 4.98
N HIS A 135 -6.80 2.44 6.17
CA HIS A 135 -5.72 2.30 7.13
C HIS A 135 -6.11 1.39 8.30
N SER A 136 -5.10 0.80 8.93
CA SER A 136 -5.24 0.12 10.20
C SER A 136 -3.94 0.24 10.99
N ASN A 137 -4.04 0.71 12.22
CA ASN A 137 -2.93 0.93 13.12
C ASN A 137 -2.99 -0.07 14.28
N ASN A 138 -1.83 -0.60 14.64
CA ASN A 138 -1.71 -1.55 15.74
C ASN A 138 -1.56 -0.81 17.08
N ARG A 139 -2.66 -0.71 17.83
CA ARG A 139 -2.71 -0.02 19.13
C ARG A 139 -1.78 -0.60 20.21
N SER A 140 -1.21 -1.78 19.97
CA SER A 140 -0.22 -2.37 20.87
C SER A 140 1.21 -1.87 20.62
N MET A 141 1.44 -1.15 19.52
CA MET A 141 2.75 -0.65 19.11
C MET A 141 2.78 0.86 18.93
N VAL A 142 1.69 1.43 18.42
CA VAL A 142 1.55 2.87 18.18
C VAL A 142 0.37 3.42 18.96
N ALA A 143 0.44 4.70 19.33
CA ALA A 143 -0.69 5.39 19.92
C ALA A 143 -1.78 5.58 18.85
N VAL A 144 -3.01 5.19 19.17
CA VAL A 144 -4.17 5.39 18.29
C VAL A 144 -5.26 6.14 19.03
N GLU A 145 -5.95 7.03 18.34
CA GLU A 145 -7.12 7.73 18.86
C GLU A 145 -8.43 6.99 18.52
N ASP A 146 -8.41 6.16 17.47
CA ASP A 146 -9.59 5.41 17.03
C ASP A 146 -9.99 4.32 18.05
N THR A 147 -11.30 4.17 18.21
CA THR A 147 -11.93 3.21 19.10
C THR A 147 -12.52 2.01 18.34
N SER A 148 -12.70 2.12 17.01
CA SER A 148 -13.16 1.03 16.14
C SER A 148 -12.02 0.04 15.89
N MET A 149 -12.29 -1.26 16.01
CA MET A 149 -11.29 -2.32 15.86
C MET A 149 -11.76 -3.38 14.87
N LEU A 150 -10.81 -4.02 14.17
CA LEU A 150 -11.12 -5.12 13.23
C LEU A 150 -11.71 -6.36 13.90
N GLY A 151 -11.62 -6.46 15.23
CA GLY A 151 -12.30 -7.49 16.00
C GLY A 151 -12.46 -7.13 17.46
N ASP A 152 -13.49 -7.70 18.10
CA ASP A 152 -13.77 -7.45 19.51
C ASP A 152 -12.78 -8.13 20.47
N ALA A 153 -12.11 -9.19 19.99
CA ALA A 153 -11.18 -9.99 20.79
C ALA A 153 -10.08 -10.60 19.91
N GLY A 154 -9.06 -11.16 20.57
CA GLY A 154 -7.93 -11.82 19.90
C GLY A 154 -7.01 -10.84 19.17
N PRO A 155 -6.15 -11.33 18.25
CA PRO A 155 -5.15 -10.50 17.58
C PRO A 155 -5.73 -9.30 16.81
N LEU A 156 -6.89 -9.47 16.17
CA LEU A 156 -7.56 -8.39 15.43
C LEU A 156 -8.06 -7.24 16.31
N SER A 157 -8.27 -7.49 17.61
CA SER A 157 -8.59 -6.42 18.55
C SER A 157 -7.44 -5.45 18.79
N HIS A 158 -6.25 -5.69 18.23
CA HIS A 158 -5.15 -4.73 18.27
C HIS A 158 -5.16 -3.75 17.10
N TRP A 159 -5.99 -3.97 16.08
CA TRP A 159 -5.95 -3.25 14.82
C TRP A 159 -7.16 -2.34 14.69
N THR A 160 -6.95 -1.05 14.38
CA THR A 160 -8.05 -0.10 14.12
C THR A 160 -8.80 -0.46 12.84
N ASP A 161 -10.08 -0.11 12.75
CA ASP A 161 -10.89 -0.27 11.53
C ASP A 161 -11.36 1.10 11.02
N GLU A 162 -10.41 1.86 10.47
CA GLU A 162 -10.64 3.22 9.96
C GLU A 162 -11.36 3.17 8.61
N GLU A 163 -12.25 4.12 8.32
CA GLU A 163 -12.88 4.23 7.00
C GLU A 163 -11.87 4.56 5.89
N PRO A 164 -12.08 4.12 4.63
CA PRO A 164 -11.21 4.53 3.52
C PRO A 164 -11.22 6.04 3.32
N VAL A 165 -10.04 6.64 3.19
CA VAL A 165 -9.87 8.05 2.83
C VAL A 165 -10.00 8.17 1.31
N PRO A 166 -10.95 8.92 0.74
CA PRO A 166 -11.04 9.11 -0.70
C PRO A 166 -9.75 9.72 -1.28
N TRP A 167 -9.30 9.28 -2.46
CA TRP A 167 -8.05 9.77 -3.06
C TRP A 167 -7.94 11.30 -3.14
N GLY A 168 -9.03 12.00 -3.47
CA GLY A 168 -9.04 13.48 -3.49
C GLY A 168 -8.71 14.09 -2.12
N GLU A 169 -9.23 13.52 -1.05
CA GLU A 169 -8.90 13.95 0.31
C GLU A 169 -7.48 13.53 0.71
N TRP A 170 -7.06 12.33 0.31
CA TRP A 170 -5.70 11.84 0.53
C TRP A 170 -4.65 12.80 -0.04
N TYR A 171 -4.86 13.33 -1.25
CA TYR A 171 -3.95 14.30 -1.85
C TYR A 171 -3.84 15.58 -1.02
N VAL A 172 -4.97 16.11 -0.55
CA VAL A 172 -5.00 17.30 0.32
C VAL A 172 -4.26 17.04 1.64
N GLN A 173 -4.54 15.91 2.29
CA GLN A 173 -3.93 15.55 3.58
C GLN A 173 -2.41 15.34 3.48
N ASN A 174 -1.93 14.86 2.33
CA ASN A 174 -0.51 14.59 2.09
C ASN A 174 0.19 15.69 1.30
N ASN A 175 -0.48 16.83 1.06
CA ASN A 175 0.05 17.97 0.32
C ASN A 175 0.64 17.57 -1.05
N ILE A 176 -0.09 16.72 -1.78
CA ILE A 176 0.26 16.25 -3.13
C ILE A 176 -0.47 17.12 -4.15
N ALA A 177 0.25 17.69 -5.11
CA ALA A 177 -0.36 18.45 -6.19
C ALA A 177 -1.14 17.53 -7.14
N THR A 178 -2.37 17.93 -7.48
CA THR A 178 -3.17 17.28 -8.53
C THR A 178 -3.32 18.22 -9.72
N GLU A 179 -3.24 17.69 -10.93
CA GLU A 179 -3.65 18.46 -12.11
C GLU A 179 -5.17 18.62 -12.07
N GLU A 180 -5.66 19.86 -11.89
CA GLU A 180 -7.07 20.17 -12.11
C GLU A 180 -7.37 19.95 -13.60
N MET A 181 -8.18 18.93 -13.91
CA MET A 181 -8.80 18.83 -15.23
C MET A 181 -9.88 19.90 -15.32
N GLU A 182 -9.57 21.03 -15.98
CA GLU A 182 -10.59 21.99 -16.45
C GLU A 182 -11.63 21.33 -17.37
#